data_AF-A0A9X3E669-F1
#
_entry.id   AF-A0A9X3E669-F1
#
_cell.length_a   1.000
_cell.length_b   1.000
_cell.length_c   1.000
_cell.angle_alpha   90.00
_cell.angle_beta   90.00
_cell.angle_gamma   90.00
#
_symmetry.space_group_name_H-M   'P 1'
#
loop_
_entity.id
_entity.type
_entity.pdbx_description
1 polymer ?
#
loop_
_entity_poly.entity_id
_entity_poly.type
_entity_poly.pdbx_seq_one_letter_code
_entity_poly.pdbx_strand_id
1 'polypeptide(L)' 'MNGIAAQQLRSIVERIERLEDEKKAIADDIRDVYGEAKCNGYDTKALRKIVALRKKDASEREEEEAILELYKNALGMV' A
#
# COMPACT_ATOMS: atom_id res chain seq x y z
N MET A 1 -38.74 7.73 -19.69
CA MET A 1 -37.91 7.95 -18.47
C MET A 1 -36.52 7.29 -18.53
N ASN A 2 -36.01 6.88 -19.70
CA ASN A 2 -34.75 6.11 -19.82
C ASN A 2 -33.49 6.97 -20.08
N GLY A 3 -33.59 8.30 -20.13
CA GLY A 3 -32.47 9.17 -20.51
C GLY A 3 -31.55 9.59 -19.36
N ILE A 4 -32.12 10.02 -18.23
CA ILE A 4 -31.36 10.60 -17.10
C ILE A 4 -30.59 9.52 -16.33
N ALA A 5 -31.23 8.37 -16.06
CA ALA A 5 -30.57 7.26 -15.37
C ALA A 5 -29.38 6.67 -16.17
N ALA A 6 -29.52 6.60 -17.50
CA ALA A 6 -28.44 6.13 -18.37
C ALA A 6 -27.27 7.12 -18.45
N GLN A 7 -27.54 8.43 -18.42
CA GLN A 7 -26.50 9.48 -18.38
C GLN A 7 -25.73 9.48 -17.05
N GLN A 8 -26.43 9.34 -15.92
CA GLN A 8 -25.79 9.24 -14.61
C GLN A 8 -24.92 7.99 -14.50
N LEU A 9 -25.41 6.84 -14.98
CA LEU A 9 -24.64 5.60 -15.01
C LEU A 9 -23.37 5.75 -15.86
N ARG A 10 -23.48 6.33 -17.06
CA ARG A 10 -22.33 6.60 -17.93
C ARG A 10 -21.29 7.49 -17.24
N SER A 11 -21.72 8.58 -16.60
CA SER A 11 -20.81 9.48 -15.89
C SER A 11 -20.08 8.78 -14.72
N ILE A 12 -20.76 7.89 -14.00
CA ILE A 12 -20.13 7.10 -12.93
C ILE A 12 -19.07 6.16 -13.50
N VAL A 13 -19.38 5.45 -14.58
CA VAL A 13 -18.43 4.52 -15.24
C VAL A 13 -17.20 5.26 -15.74
N GLU A 14 -17.37 6.35 -16.50
CA GLU A 14 -16.26 7.15 -17.03
C GLU A 14 -15.36 7.72 -15.92
N ARG A 15 -15.94 8.08 -14.78
CA ARG A 15 -15.17 8.53 -13.61
C ARG A 15 -14.37 7.38 -12.98
N ILE A 16 -14.95 6.19 -12.87
CA ILE A 16 -14.25 5.01 -12.33
C ILE A 16 -13.11 4.58 -13.25
N GLU A 17 -13.33 4.51 -14.56
CA GLU A 17 -12.31 4.12 -15.53
C GLU A 17 -11.09 5.04 -15.47
N ARG A 18 -11.31 6.36 -15.44
CA ARG A 18 -10.23 7.33 -15.24
C ARG A 18 -9.48 7.12 -13.92
N LEU A 19 -10.20 6.87 -12.82
CA LEU A 19 -9.56 6.63 -11.52
C LEU A 19 -8.74 5.32 -11.51
N GLU A 20 -9.19 4.28 -12.21
CA GLU A 20 -8.42 3.04 -12.36
C GLU A 20 -7.18 3.25 -13.24
N ASP A 21 -7.26 4.06 -14.29
CA ASP A 21 -6.10 4.45 -15.10
C ASP A 21 -5.07 5.25 -14.29
N GLU A 22 -5.52 6.24 -13.51
CA GLU A 22 -4.65 7.02 -12.60
C GLU A 22 -4.00 6.12 -11.55
N LYS A 23 -4.77 5.21 -10.95
CA LYS A 23 -4.26 4.23 -9.98
C LYS A 23 -3.24 3.29 -10.60
N LYS A 24 -3.43 2.87 -11.87
CA LYS A 24 -2.46 2.06 -12.60
C LYS A 24 -1.16 2.83 -12.84
N ALA A 25 -1.24 4.07 -13.31
CA ALA A 25 -0.07 4.91 -13.50
C ALA A 25 0.75 5.06 -12.20
N ILE A 26 0.07 5.35 -11.08
CA ILE A 26 0.73 5.44 -9.76
C ILE A 26 1.34 4.09 -9.34
N ALA A 27 0.67 2.97 -9.61
CA ALA A 27 1.19 1.65 -9.29
C ALA A 27 2.46 1.31 -10.11
N ASP A 28 2.51 1.77 -11.36
CA ASP A 28 3.65 1.63 -12.25
C ASP A 28 4.83 2.47 -11.74
N ASP A 29 4.60 3.74 -11.40
CA ASP A 29 5.62 4.62 -10.79
C ASP A 29 6.20 4.03 -9.50
N ILE A 30 5.35 3.50 -8.60
CA ILE A 30 5.80 2.83 -7.36
C ILE A 30 6.68 1.62 -7.69
N ARG A 31 6.33 0.86 -8.74
CA ARG A 31 7.10 -0.30 -9.16
C ARG A 31 8.48 0.10 -9.66
N ASP A 32 8.56 1.18 -10.42
CA ASP A 32 9.81 1.70 -10.96
C ASP A 32 10.73 2.20 -9.84
N VAL A 33 10.20 2.90 -8.83
CA VAL A 33 10.96 3.29 -7.62
C VAL A 33 11.52 2.07 -6.88
N TYR A 34 10.74 1.00 -6.72
CA TYR A 34 11.27 -0.25 -6.15
C TYR A 34 12.30 -0.91 -7.07
N GLY A 35 12.16 -0.77 -8.40
CA GLY A 35 13.13 -1.21 -9.39
C GLY A 35 14.47 -0.50 -9.24
N GLU A 36 14.45 0.84 -9.15
CA GLU A 36 15.62 1.67 -8.90
C GLU A 36 16.30 1.30 -7.58
N ALA A 37 15.52 1.15 -6.50
CA ALA A 37 16.04 0.73 -5.21
C ALA A 37 16.76 -0.63 -5.30
N LYS A 38 16.20 -1.59 -6.07
CA LYS A 38 16.86 -2.88 -6.30
C LYS A 38 18.17 -2.72 -7.07
N CYS A 39 18.19 -1.91 -8.12
CA CYS A 39 19.41 -1.64 -8.91
C CYS A 39 20.50 -0.97 -8.07
N ASN A 40 20.10 -0.14 -7.09
CA ASN A 40 21.00 0.51 -6.13
C ASN A 40 21.40 -0.41 -4.96
N GLY A 41 20.99 -1.69 -4.96
CA GLY A 41 21.41 -2.68 -3.98
C GLY A 41 20.54 -2.78 -2.72
N TYR A 42 19.40 -2.11 -2.66
CA TYR A 42 18.49 -2.19 -1.51
C TYR A 42 17.59 -3.44 -1.55
N ASP A 43 17.31 -4.01 -0.38
CA ASP A 43 16.31 -5.08 -0.24
C ASP A 43 14.89 -4.51 -0.35
N THR A 44 14.26 -4.71 -1.50
CA THR A 44 12.89 -4.23 -1.75
C THR A 44 11.81 -4.93 -0.91
N LYS A 45 12.06 -6.11 -0.34
CA LYS A 45 11.12 -6.75 0.60
C LYS A 45 11.17 -6.02 1.95
N ALA A 46 12.37 -5.69 2.43
CA ALA A 46 12.54 -4.88 3.62
C ALA A 46 11.89 -3.50 3.46
N LEU A 47 12.12 -2.82 2.32
CA LEU A 47 11.49 -1.52 2.05
C LEU A 47 9.96 -1.59 2.03
N ARG A 48 9.36 -2.63 1.41
CA ARG A 48 7.89 -2.83 1.44
C ARG A 48 7.37 -3.00 2.86
N LYS A 49 8.08 -3.76 3.72
CA LYS A 49 7.72 -3.90 5.13
C LYS A 49 7.78 -2.55 5.85
N ILE A 50 8.84 -1.75 5.63
CA ILE A 50 8.97 -0.41 6.22
C ILE A 50 7.83 0.51 5.77
N VAL A 51 7.50 0.54 4.48
CA VAL A 51 6.38 1.35 3.97
C VAL A 51 5.05 0.91 4.58
N ALA A 52 4.81 -0.40 4.73
CA ALA A 52 3.61 -0.92 5.37
C ALA A 52 3.55 -0.53 6.87
N LEU A 53 4.66 -0.67 7.60
CA LEU A 53 4.75 -0.24 9.00
C LEU A 53 4.46 1.25 9.12
N ARG A 54 5.05 2.09 8.27
CA ARG A 54 4.86 3.55 8.30
C ARG A 54 3.42 4.02 7.99
N LYS A 55 2.56 3.14 7.49
CA LYS A 55 1.12 3.43 7.29
C LYS A 55 0.28 3.20 8.54
N LYS A 56 0.80 2.46 9.52
CA LYS A 56 0.13 2.23 10.81
C LYS A 56 0.31 3.43 11.72
N ASP A 57 -0.62 3.59 12.67
CA ASP A 57 -0.49 4.60 13.71
C ASP A 57 0.75 4.31 14.59
N ALA A 58 1.32 5.34 15.22
CA ALA A 58 2.47 5.15 16.11
C ALA A 58 2.14 4.25 17.31
N SER A 59 0.97 4.44 17.93
CA SER A 59 0.56 3.64 19.09
C SER A 59 0.31 2.17 18.73
N GLU A 60 -0.33 1.92 17.58
CA GLU A 60 -0.54 0.55 17.05
C GLU A 60 0.80 -0.16 16.82
N ARG A 61 1.81 0.54 16.27
CA ARG A 61 3.14 -0.03 16.08
C ARG A 61 3.84 -0.37 17.39
N GLU A 62 3.78 0.53 18.37
CA GLU A 62 4.39 0.32 19.68
C GLU A 62 3.76 -0.87 20.42
N GLU A 63 2.43 -1.00 20.35
CA GLU A 63 1.71 -2.15 20.93
C GLU A 63 2.12 -3.47 20.25
N GLU A 64 2.13 -3.52 18.93
CA GLU A 64 2.56 -4.71 18.18
C GLU A 64 4.03 -5.07 18.45
N GLU A 65 4.93 -4.07 18.52
CA GLU A 65 6.34 -4.29 18.83
C GLU A 65 6.53 -4.84 20.24
N ALA A 66 5.81 -4.30 21.24
CA ALA A 66 5.87 -4.78 22.61
C ALA A 66 5.41 -6.24 22.74
N ILE A 67 4.31 -6.61 22.05
CA ILE A 67 3.82 -7.99 22.03
C ILE A 67 4.83 -8.91 21.34
N LEU A 68 5.39 -8.48 20.21
CA LEU A 68 6.37 -9.26 19.47
C LEU A 68 7.65 -9.47 20.30
N GLU A 69 8.12 -8.45 21.00
CA GLU A 69 9.27 -8.52 21.90
C GLU A 69 9.02 -9.48 23.05
N LEU A 70 7.85 -9.42 23.69
CA LEU A 70 7.44 -10.37 24.72
C LEU A 70 7.52 -11.82 24.22
N TYR A 71 7.02 -12.09 23.02
CA TYR A 71 7.07 -13.44 22.44
C TYR A 71 8.48 -13.86 22.05
N LYS A 72 9.30 -12.97 21.49
CA LYS A 72 10.70 -13.27 21.19
C LYS A 72 11.49 -13.61 22.46
N ASN A 73 11.28 -12.86 23.54
CA ASN A 73 11.89 -13.15 24.85
C ASN A 73 11.47 -14.53 25.36
N ALA A 74 10.17 -14.85 25.32
CA ALA A 74 9.65 -16.15 25.75
C ALA A 74 10.21 -17.32 24.91
N LEU A 75 10.57 -17.08 23.65
CA LEU A 75 11.15 -18.06 22.73
C LEU A 75 12.68 -18.08 22.72
N GLY A 76 13.36 -17.22 23.49
CA GLY A 76 14.82 -17.13 23.51
C GLY A 76 15.44 -16.63 22.19
N MET A 77 14.70 -15.79 21.45
CA MET A 77 15.11 -15.23 20.16
C MET A 77 15.85 -13.87 20.27
N VAL A 78 16.06 -13.38 21.50
CA VAL A 78 16.71 -12.11 21.89
C VAL A 78 17.58 -12.34 23.11
#